data_AF-A0AAW7ZFH8-F1
#
_entry.id   AF-A0AAW7ZFH8-F1
#
_cell.length_a   1.000
_cell.length_b   1.000
_cell.length_c   1.000
_cell.angle_alpha   90.00
_cell.angle_beta   90.00
_cell.angle_gamma   90.00
#
_symmetry.space_group_name_H-M   'P 1'
#
loop_
_entity.id
_entity.type
_entity.pdbx_description
1 polymer ?
#
loop_
_entity_poly.entity_id
_entity_poly.type
_entity_poly.pdbx_seq_one_letter_code
_entity_poly.pdbx_strand_id
1 'polypeptide(L)'
;MELNLVFLVSFILVLIIIVELSAIALKITGMDLHKARFQALSALVTVGYTTSDSEMVVRHPARRRIIMVLMILGYLGTATIVTALISIMRHPVTLLQVAIAVVIILLPISLMSSSRFRTSLDRGIERQLTRHKALQKRSVEEVLRLDRRYGVSEVTLEKGNLLIGQSIAASKIRDKELFILAIERKDSFIHSPRGEQVLYQGDKLIVYGKLINAYEIMCQKCTRDLDI
;
A
#
# COMPACT_ATOMS: atom_id res chain seq x y z
N MET A 1 -4.12 -37.26 -28.04
CA MET A 1 -4.48 -36.32 -26.96
C MET A 1 -4.18 -34.92 -27.46
N GLU A 2 -5.14 -34.30 -28.15
CA GLU A 2 -4.92 -33.07 -28.93
C GLU A 2 -5.25 -31.77 -28.17
N LEU A 3 -5.70 -31.83 -26.92
CA LEU A 3 -6.16 -30.63 -26.20
C LEU A 3 -5.05 -29.82 -25.51
N ASN A 4 -3.77 -30.04 -25.84
CA ASN A 4 -2.64 -29.49 -25.08
C ASN A 4 -2.59 -27.95 -25.08
N LEU A 5 -2.89 -27.30 -26.22
CA LEU A 5 -2.96 -25.84 -26.29
C LEU A 5 -4.13 -25.28 -25.47
N VAL A 6 -5.31 -25.88 -25.59
CA VAL A 6 -6.51 -25.48 -24.85
C VAL A 6 -6.29 -25.65 -23.35
N PHE A 7 -5.67 -26.77 -22.95
CA PHE A 7 -5.27 -27.02 -21.57
C PHE A 7 -4.31 -25.95 -21.06
N LEU A 8 -3.24 -25.64 -21.80
CA LEU A 8 -2.26 -24.61 -21.40
C LEU A 8 -2.93 -23.25 -21.21
N VAL A 9 -3.74 -22.82 -22.17
CA VAL A 9 -4.43 -21.52 -22.12
C VAL A 9 -5.44 -21.47 -20.97
N SER A 10 -6.23 -22.52 -20.80
CA SER A 10 -7.17 -22.63 -19.67
C SER A 10 -6.44 -22.65 -18.33
N PHE A 11 -5.29 -23.32 -18.25
CA PHE A 11 -4.49 -23.40 -17.03
C PHE A 11 -3.92 -22.03 -16.65
N ILE A 12 -3.36 -21.29 -17.62
CA ILE A 12 -2.87 -19.92 -17.40
C ILE A 12 -4.02 -19.01 -16.94
N LEU A 13 -5.21 -19.13 -17.54
CA LEU A 13 -6.40 -18.37 -17.12
C LEU A 13 -6.75 -18.64 -15.65
N VAL A 14 -6.74 -19.92 -15.23
CA VAL A 14 -6.97 -20.30 -13.83
C VAL A 14 -5.92 -19.71 -12.90
N LEU A 15 -4.63 -19.73 -13.29
CA LEU A 15 -3.56 -19.11 -12.49
C LEU A 15 -3.79 -17.59 -12.30
N ILE A 16 -4.20 -16.89 -13.36
CA ILE A 16 -4.54 -15.45 -13.29
C ILE A 16 -5.70 -15.22 -12.32
N ILE A 17 -6.75 -16.03 -12.37
CA ILE A 17 -7.89 -15.95 -11.44
C ILE A 17 -7.42 -16.18 -9.99
N ILE A 18 -6.57 -17.17 -9.75
CA ILE A 18 -6.03 -17.46 -8.43
C ILE A 18 -5.22 -16.27 -7.88
N VAL A 19 -4.43 -15.60 -8.72
CA VAL A 19 -3.68 -14.39 -8.34
C VAL A 19 -4.63 -13.27 -7.93
N GLU A 20 -5.68 -12.98 -8.72
CA GLU A 20 -6.64 -11.93 -8.37
C GLU A 20 -7.42 -12.26 -7.09
N LEU A 21 -7.87 -13.50 -6.91
CA LEU A 21 -8.54 -13.94 -5.68
C LEU A 21 -7.62 -13.79 -4.46
N SER A 22 -6.34 -14.12 -4.61
CA SER A 22 -5.34 -14.00 -3.55
C SER A 22 -5.01 -12.54 -3.25
N ALA A 23 -4.96 -11.67 -4.26
CA ALA A 23 -4.79 -10.24 -4.08
C ALA A 23 -5.97 -9.62 -3.31
N ILE A 24 -7.20 -10.04 -3.60
CA ILE A 24 -8.39 -9.62 -2.84
C ILE A 24 -8.31 -10.12 -1.40
N ALA A 25 -7.90 -11.37 -1.18
CA ALA A 25 -7.71 -11.92 0.17
C ALA A 25 -6.66 -11.12 0.97
N LEU A 26 -5.53 -10.77 0.35
CA LEU A 26 -4.51 -9.92 0.96
C LEU A 26 -5.03 -8.50 1.23
N LYS A 27 -5.82 -7.92 0.33
CA LYS A 27 -6.48 -6.61 0.54
C LYS A 27 -7.38 -6.63 1.77
N ILE A 28 -8.17 -7.70 1.97
CA ILE A 28 -9.05 -7.85 3.15
C ILE A 28 -8.25 -7.81 4.45
N THR A 29 -6.99 -8.28 4.44
CA THR A 29 -6.10 -8.15 5.62
C THR A 29 -5.52 -6.74 5.84
N GLY A 30 -5.95 -5.74 5.06
CA GLY A 30 -5.52 -4.34 5.19
C GLY A 30 -4.31 -3.96 4.34
N MET A 31 -4.04 -4.68 3.24
CA MET A 31 -3.02 -4.28 2.26
C MET A 31 -3.63 -3.39 1.18
N ASP A 32 -2.87 -2.41 0.68
CA ASP A 32 -3.24 -1.69 -0.54
C ASP A 32 -3.44 -2.69 -1.71
N LEU A 33 -4.43 -2.44 -2.57
CA LEU A 33 -4.79 -3.37 -3.66
C LEU A 33 -3.67 -3.51 -4.69
N HIS A 34 -2.98 -2.42 -5.04
CA HIS A 34 -1.88 -2.47 -6.01
C HIS A 34 -0.70 -3.26 -5.44
N LYS A 35 -0.37 -3.03 -4.17
CA LYS A 35 0.63 -3.85 -3.47
C LYS A 35 0.20 -5.32 -3.41
N ALA A 36 -1.02 -5.62 -3.02
CA ALA A 36 -1.54 -6.98 -2.91
C ALA A 36 -1.48 -7.77 -4.22
N ARG A 37 -1.83 -7.14 -5.35
CA ARG A 37 -1.71 -7.73 -6.68
C ARG A 37 -0.27 -8.04 -7.04
N PHE A 38 0.63 -7.09 -6.83
CA PHE A 38 2.05 -7.28 -7.06
C PHE A 38 2.62 -8.43 -6.21
N GLN A 39 2.21 -8.50 -4.94
CA GLN A 39 2.60 -9.56 -4.02
C GLN A 39 2.13 -10.95 -4.45
N ALA A 40 0.84 -11.07 -4.77
CA ALA A 40 0.27 -12.33 -5.24
C ALA A 40 0.90 -12.76 -6.57
N LEU A 41 1.10 -11.84 -7.52
CA LEU A 41 1.79 -12.17 -8.77
C LEU A 41 3.21 -12.66 -8.50
N SER A 42 3.99 -11.93 -7.70
CA SER A 42 5.39 -12.27 -7.40
C SER A 42 5.52 -13.63 -6.72
N ALA A 43 4.63 -13.93 -5.77
CA ALA A 43 4.60 -15.21 -5.09
C ALA A 43 4.22 -16.36 -6.04
N LEU A 44 3.27 -16.16 -6.97
CA LEU A 44 2.93 -17.17 -7.97
C LEU A 44 4.09 -17.44 -8.92
N VAL A 45 4.78 -16.40 -9.41
CA VAL A 45 5.94 -16.60 -10.30
C VAL A 45 7.23 -16.94 -9.52
N THR A 46 7.13 -17.06 -8.19
CA THR A 46 8.24 -17.43 -7.29
C THR A 46 9.45 -16.47 -7.35
N VAL A 47 9.21 -15.19 -7.62
CA VAL A 47 10.26 -14.14 -7.62
C VAL A 47 10.22 -13.32 -6.34
N GLY A 48 11.41 -12.96 -5.84
CA GLY A 48 11.56 -12.04 -4.73
C GLY A 48 11.64 -10.57 -5.18
N TYR A 49 11.47 -9.66 -4.23
CA TYR A 49 11.69 -8.21 -4.38
C TYR A 49 12.28 -7.67 -3.06
N THR A 50 12.28 -6.35 -2.85
CA THR A 50 12.83 -5.70 -1.64
C THR A 50 12.34 -6.31 -0.32
N THR A 51 13.25 -6.37 0.67
CA THR A 51 13.01 -7.00 1.98
C THR A 51 11.91 -6.32 2.79
N SER A 52 11.82 -4.99 2.74
CA SER A 52 10.87 -4.19 3.53
C SER A 52 9.40 -4.48 3.20
N ASP A 53 9.04 -4.61 1.93
CA ASP A 53 7.68 -4.95 1.52
C ASP A 53 7.37 -6.45 1.80
N SER A 54 8.39 -7.32 1.80
CA SER A 54 8.28 -8.75 2.10
C SER A 54 8.03 -9.00 3.59
N GLU A 55 8.66 -8.22 4.47
CA GLU A 55 8.43 -8.30 5.92
C GLU A 55 6.97 -8.03 6.29
N MET A 56 6.31 -7.11 5.59
CA MET A 56 4.90 -6.77 5.83
C MET A 56 3.94 -7.94 5.54
N VAL A 57 4.34 -8.86 4.67
CA VAL A 57 3.61 -10.10 4.39
C VAL A 57 3.88 -11.14 5.48
N VAL A 58 5.16 -11.35 5.81
CA VAL A 58 5.60 -12.42 6.73
C VAL A 58 5.17 -12.18 8.17
N ARG A 59 5.11 -10.92 8.61
CA ARG A 59 4.70 -10.54 9.98
C ARG A 59 3.23 -10.91 10.28
N HIS A 60 2.36 -10.99 9.28
CA HIS A 60 0.94 -11.29 9.48
C HIS A 60 0.63 -12.77 9.18
N PRO A 61 0.09 -13.56 10.13
CA PRO A 61 -0.06 -15.02 9.97
C PRO A 61 -0.96 -15.41 8.79
N ALA A 62 -2.06 -14.67 8.56
CA ALA A 62 -2.94 -14.93 7.41
C ALA A 62 -2.26 -14.65 6.06
N ARG A 63 -1.60 -13.49 5.90
CA ARG A 63 -0.87 -13.12 4.66
C ARG A 63 0.23 -14.12 4.35
N ARG A 64 0.98 -14.54 5.37
CA ARG A 64 2.02 -15.57 5.26
C ARG A 64 1.46 -16.90 4.73
N ARG A 65 0.32 -17.37 5.25
CA ARG A 65 -0.33 -18.60 4.73
C ARG A 65 -0.75 -18.48 3.28
N ILE A 66 -1.38 -17.37 2.89
CA ILE A 66 -1.80 -17.12 1.50
C ILE A 66 -0.60 -17.21 0.56
N ILE A 67 0.48 -16.49 0.90
CA ILE A 67 1.67 -16.41 0.05
C ILE A 67 2.43 -17.74 -0.01
N MET A 68 2.52 -18.49 1.09
CA MET A 68 3.12 -19.84 1.07
C MET A 68 2.37 -20.80 0.15
N VAL A 69 1.03 -20.79 0.19
CA VAL A 69 0.22 -21.62 -0.73
C VAL A 69 0.46 -21.21 -2.18
N LEU A 70 0.53 -19.90 -2.44
CA LEU A 70 0.79 -19.37 -3.78
C LEU A 70 2.17 -19.77 -4.33
N MET A 71 3.20 -19.79 -3.49
CA MET A 71 4.56 -20.19 -3.88
C MET A 71 4.62 -21.67 -4.25
N ILE A 72 3.99 -22.54 -3.46
CA ILE A 72 3.90 -23.98 -3.77
C ILE A 72 3.15 -24.20 -5.08
N LEU A 73 2.00 -23.54 -5.23
CA LEU A 73 1.19 -23.61 -6.44
C LEU A 73 1.96 -23.07 -7.66
N GLY A 74 2.72 -22.00 -7.47
CA GLY A 74 3.58 -21.39 -8.48
C GLY A 74 4.62 -22.37 -9.03
N TYR A 75 5.36 -23.03 -8.14
CA TYR A 75 6.34 -24.05 -8.52
C TYR A 75 5.71 -25.23 -9.29
N LEU A 76 4.54 -25.70 -8.85
CA LEU A 76 3.81 -26.76 -9.58
C LEU A 76 3.29 -26.26 -10.95
N GLY A 77 2.87 -25.00 -10.99
CA GLY A 77 2.37 -24.34 -12.19
C GLY A 77 3.44 -24.18 -13.26
N THR A 78 4.65 -23.75 -12.89
CA THR A 78 5.77 -23.62 -13.83
C THR A 78 6.15 -24.98 -14.42
N ALA A 79 6.22 -26.05 -13.62
CA ALA A 79 6.45 -27.40 -14.12
C ALA A 79 5.37 -27.84 -15.13
N THR A 80 4.10 -27.61 -14.81
CA THR A 80 2.95 -27.94 -15.69
C THR A 80 3.02 -27.18 -17.01
N ILE A 81 3.34 -25.88 -16.97
CA ILE A 81 3.49 -25.04 -18.16
C ILE A 81 4.63 -25.55 -19.04
N VAL A 82 5.79 -25.85 -18.46
CA VAL A 82 6.95 -26.37 -19.21
C VAL A 82 6.61 -27.70 -19.88
N THR A 83 5.99 -28.64 -19.16
CA THR A 83 5.56 -29.92 -19.75
C THR A 83 4.54 -29.72 -20.87
N ALA A 84 3.56 -28.85 -20.69
CA ALA A 84 2.57 -28.54 -21.71
C ALA A 84 3.20 -27.91 -22.96
N LEU A 85 4.16 -26.99 -22.79
CA LEU A 85 4.92 -26.39 -23.90
C LEU A 85 5.71 -27.44 -24.69
N ILE A 86 6.45 -28.32 -24.01
CA ILE A 86 7.17 -29.43 -24.67
C ILE A 86 6.20 -30.33 -25.45
N SER A 87 5.03 -30.61 -24.88
CA SER A 87 4.00 -31.43 -25.52
C SER A 87 3.43 -30.77 -26.78
N ILE A 88 3.21 -29.45 -26.75
CA ILE A 88 2.77 -28.67 -27.92
C ILE A 88 3.83 -28.67 -29.02
N MET A 89 5.13 -28.63 -28.68
CA MET A 89 6.19 -28.70 -29.70
C MET A 89 6.27 -30.05 -30.40
N ARG A 90 5.86 -31.15 -29.74
CA ARG A 90 5.93 -32.51 -30.28
C ARG A 90 4.74 -32.87 -31.19
N HIS A 91 3.66 -32.10 -31.15
CA HIS A 91 2.43 -32.41 -31.87
C HIS A 91 1.94 -31.21 -32.68
N PRO A 92 1.49 -31.40 -33.94
CA PRO A 92 0.97 -30.30 -34.73
C PRO A 92 -0.27 -29.69 -34.08
N VAL A 93 -0.29 -28.36 -34.02
CA VAL A 93 -1.40 -27.59 -33.45
C VAL A 93 -2.49 -27.45 -34.52
N THR A 94 -3.73 -27.81 -34.19
CA THR A 94 -4.84 -27.72 -35.16
C THR A 94 -5.53 -26.35 -35.11
N LEU A 95 -6.10 -25.91 -36.23
CA LEU A 95 -6.82 -24.63 -36.33
C LEU A 95 -7.97 -24.53 -35.30
N LEU A 96 -8.64 -25.65 -35.04
CA LEU A 96 -9.71 -25.74 -34.04
C LEU A 96 -9.21 -25.43 -32.62
N GLN A 97 -8.03 -25.95 -32.23
CA GLN A 97 -7.45 -25.68 -30.91
C GLN A 97 -7.13 -24.19 -30.74
N VAL A 98 -6.60 -23.56 -31.80
CA VAL A 98 -6.31 -22.12 -31.80
C VAL A 98 -7.60 -21.32 -31.67
N ALA A 99 -8.65 -21.68 -32.42
CA ALA A 99 -9.95 -21.01 -32.32
C ALA A 99 -10.55 -21.10 -30.91
N ILE A 100 -10.51 -22.29 -30.28
CA ILE A 100 -11.01 -22.49 -28.90
C ILE A 100 -10.17 -21.68 -27.90
N ALA A 101 -8.84 -21.70 -28.01
CA ALA A 101 -7.95 -20.92 -27.16
C ALA A 101 -8.23 -19.41 -27.24
N VAL A 102 -8.45 -18.89 -28.44
CA VAL A 102 -8.80 -17.48 -28.67
C VAL A 102 -10.13 -17.12 -28.02
N VAL A 103 -11.15 -17.99 -28.13
CA VAL A 103 -12.44 -17.78 -27.44
C VAL A 103 -12.26 -17.75 -25.93
N ILE A 104 -11.47 -18.66 -25.35
CA ILE A 104 -11.21 -18.69 -23.89
C ILE A 104 -10.53 -17.42 -23.38
N ILE A 105 -9.68 -16.79 -24.18
CA ILE A 105 -9.00 -15.53 -23.84
C ILE A 105 -9.94 -14.33 -24.05
N LEU A 106 -10.66 -14.28 -25.17
CA LEU A 106 -11.50 -13.13 -25.53
C LEU A 106 -12.80 -13.06 -24.72
N LEU A 107 -13.36 -14.20 -24.32
CA LEU A 107 -14.61 -14.28 -23.56
C LEU A 107 -14.54 -13.49 -22.23
N PRO A 108 -13.54 -13.70 -21.33
CA PRO A 108 -13.42 -12.90 -20.11
C PRO A 108 -13.09 -11.42 -20.38
N ILE A 109 -12.29 -11.11 -21.40
CA ILE A 109 -11.96 -9.71 -21.77
C ILE A 109 -13.21 -8.96 -22.26
N SER A 110 -14.00 -9.60 -23.11
CA SER A 110 -15.26 -9.06 -23.64
C SER A 110 -16.29 -8.84 -22.53
N LEU A 111 -16.42 -9.80 -21.60
CA LEU A 111 -17.26 -9.65 -20.40
C LEU A 111 -16.79 -8.47 -19.53
N MET A 112 -15.48 -8.30 -19.33
CA MET A 112 -14.91 -7.17 -18.56
C MET A 112 -15.07 -5.81 -19.24
N SER A 113 -15.11 -5.77 -20.58
CA SER A 113 -15.30 -4.54 -21.36
C SER A 113 -16.76 -4.07 -21.36
N SER A 114 -17.71 -4.95 -21.09
CA SER A 114 -19.12 -4.57 -21.02
C SER A 114 -19.35 -3.56 -19.89
N SER A 115 -19.78 -2.35 -20.28
CA SER A 115 -19.99 -1.19 -19.38
C SER A 115 -20.93 -1.50 -18.20
N ARG A 116 -21.78 -2.52 -18.33
CA ARG A 116 -22.70 -3.02 -17.31
C ARG A 116 -22.01 -3.85 -16.23
N PHE A 117 -20.99 -4.64 -16.58
CA PHE A 117 -20.27 -5.44 -15.59
C PHE A 117 -19.37 -4.56 -14.72
N ARG A 118 -18.69 -3.58 -15.33
CA ARG A 118 -17.90 -2.56 -14.60
C ARG A 118 -18.75 -1.78 -13.59
N THR A 119 -19.90 -1.26 -14.00
CA THR A 119 -20.79 -0.52 -13.09
C THR A 119 -21.50 -1.39 -12.06
N SER A 120 -21.77 -2.67 -12.34
CA SER A 120 -22.37 -3.58 -11.36
C SER A 120 -21.35 -4.06 -10.32
N LEU A 121 -20.10 -4.29 -10.73
CA LEU A 121 -19.00 -4.61 -9.80
C LEU A 121 -18.70 -3.45 -8.87
N ASP A 122 -18.60 -2.22 -9.38
CA ASP A 122 -18.37 -1.04 -8.55
C ASP A 122 -19.47 -0.87 -7.49
N ARG A 123 -20.75 -1.06 -7.87
CA ARG A 123 -21.88 -1.00 -6.92
C ARG A 123 -21.92 -2.17 -5.93
N GLY A 124 -21.49 -3.36 -6.33
CA GLY A 124 -21.39 -4.52 -5.45
C GLY A 124 -20.28 -4.36 -4.41
N ILE A 125 -19.12 -3.87 -4.86
CA ILE A 125 -17.95 -3.58 -4.03
C ILE A 125 -18.25 -2.41 -3.07
N GLU A 126 -18.95 -1.35 -3.50
CA GLU A 126 -19.40 -0.26 -2.62
C GLU A 126 -20.36 -0.73 -1.52
N ARG A 127 -21.31 -1.62 -1.85
CA ARG A 127 -22.28 -2.16 -0.87
C ARG A 127 -21.65 -3.09 0.15
N GLN A 128 -20.58 -3.78 -0.22
CA GLN A 128 -19.86 -4.68 0.70
C GLN A 128 -18.80 -3.94 1.52
N LEU A 129 -18.27 -2.81 1.02
CA LEU A 129 -17.32 -1.94 1.75
C LEU A 129 -17.99 -1.01 2.77
N THR A 130 -19.30 -0.76 2.67
CA THR A 130 -20.01 0.14 3.60
C THR A 130 -20.49 -0.55 4.89
N ARG A 131 -20.55 -1.89 4.94
CA ARG A 131 -20.91 -2.63 6.18
C ARG A 131 -19.76 -2.77 7.18
N HIS A 132 -18.51 -2.49 6.80
CA HIS A 132 -17.34 -2.51 7.69
C HIS A 132 -16.56 -1.17 7.63
N LYS A 133 -17.27 -0.04 7.49
CA LYS A 133 -16.69 1.28 7.75
C LYS A 133 -16.66 1.55 9.26
N ALA A 134 -15.65 1.00 9.94
CA ALA A 134 -15.19 1.55 11.20
C ALA A 134 -13.80 2.18 11.07
N LEU A 135 -12.93 1.70 10.17
CA LEU A 135 -11.59 2.27 9.97
C LEU A 135 -11.16 2.13 8.51
N GLN A 136 -11.75 2.94 7.63
CA GLN A 136 -11.17 3.16 6.32
C GLN A 136 -9.93 4.02 6.53
N LYS A 137 -8.77 3.36 6.66
CA LYS A 137 -7.46 4.01 6.67
C LYS A 137 -7.24 4.55 5.25
N ARG A 138 -7.77 5.75 4.98
CA ARG A 138 -7.31 6.59 3.87
C ARG A 138 -5.79 6.64 3.96
N SER A 139 -5.11 6.57 2.81
CA SER A 139 -3.67 6.77 2.81
C SER A 139 -3.38 8.15 3.45
N VAL A 140 -2.24 8.29 4.14
CA VAL A 140 -1.92 9.51 4.88
C VAL A 140 -2.04 10.73 3.96
N GLU A 141 -1.75 10.55 2.69
CA GLU A 141 -1.82 11.50 1.57
C GLU A 141 -3.25 11.98 1.24
N GLU A 142 -4.26 11.12 1.40
CA GLU A 142 -5.68 11.40 1.11
C GLU A 142 -6.40 12.05 2.30
N VAL A 143 -5.96 11.77 3.53
CA VAL A 143 -6.39 12.49 4.74
C VAL A 143 -5.78 13.88 4.77
N LEU A 144 -4.51 13.99 4.39
CA LEU A 144 -3.75 15.23 4.42
C LEU A 144 -4.18 16.25 3.36
N ARG A 145 -5.04 15.89 2.39
CA ARG A 145 -5.43 16.76 1.27
C ARG A 145 -4.21 17.52 0.77
N LEU A 146 -3.30 16.83 0.07
CA LEU A 146 -2.04 17.33 -0.52
C LEU A 146 -2.15 18.71 -1.24
N ASP A 147 -2.37 19.74 -0.46
CA ASP A 147 -1.72 21.02 -0.57
C ASP A 147 -0.37 20.75 0.08
N ARG A 148 0.71 20.66 -0.72
CA ARG A 148 2.06 20.26 -0.30
C ARG A 148 2.66 21.13 0.83
N ARG A 149 1.88 22.06 1.38
CA ARG A 149 2.19 23.03 2.42
C ARG A 149 1.95 22.51 3.84
N TYR A 150 1.11 21.49 4.07
CA TYR A 150 0.84 20.94 5.41
C TYR A 150 1.40 19.51 5.58
N GLY A 151 1.98 19.21 6.73
CA GLY A 151 2.54 17.89 7.01
C GLY A 151 2.91 17.69 8.48
N VAL A 152 3.46 16.51 8.78
CA VAL A 152 4.03 16.16 10.09
C VAL A 152 5.54 16.32 10.01
N SER A 153 6.14 17.00 10.99
CA SER A 153 7.57 17.22 11.10
C SER A 153 8.04 16.99 12.52
N GLU A 154 9.31 16.64 12.65
CA GLU A 154 10.00 16.44 13.93
C GLU A 154 10.91 17.65 14.18
N VAL A 155 10.75 18.29 15.34
CA VAL A 155 11.46 19.52 15.71
C VAL A 155 12.18 19.30 17.03
N THR A 156 13.51 19.32 17.02
CA THR A 156 14.33 19.23 18.22
C THR A 156 14.62 20.62 18.78
N LEU A 157 14.33 20.84 20.07
CA LEU A 157 14.59 22.10 20.75
C LEU A 157 16.06 22.22 21.18
N GLU A 158 16.86 22.86 20.35
CA GLU A 158 18.28 23.12 20.63
C GLU A 158 18.52 24.29 21.59
N LYS A 159 19.72 24.35 22.16
CA LYS A 159 20.12 25.39 23.12
C LYS A 159 19.97 26.79 22.50
N GLY A 160 19.22 27.66 23.17
CA GLY A 160 18.95 29.03 22.70
C GLY A 160 17.65 29.20 21.91
N ASN A 161 16.86 28.13 21.72
CA ASN A 161 15.52 28.26 21.17
C ASN A 161 14.60 29.02 22.14
N LEU A 162 13.90 30.05 21.64
CA LEU A 162 13.01 30.91 22.43
C LEU A 162 11.84 30.16 23.09
N LEU A 163 11.49 28.97 22.60
CA LEU A 163 10.42 28.14 23.15
C LEU A 163 10.80 27.43 24.44
N ILE A 164 12.10 27.33 24.75
CA ILE A 164 12.58 26.64 25.96
C ILE A 164 12.15 27.42 27.20
N GLY A 165 11.58 26.70 28.16
CA GLY A 165 11.08 27.27 29.41
C GLY A 165 9.66 27.84 29.32
N GLN A 166 9.05 27.85 28.13
CA GLN A 166 7.65 28.26 27.95
C GLN A 166 6.70 27.07 28.00
N SER A 167 5.46 27.30 28.44
CA SER A 167 4.38 26.32 28.26
C SER A 167 3.89 26.31 26.82
N ILE A 168 3.30 25.20 26.36
CA ILE A 168 2.71 25.12 25.01
C ILE A 168 1.68 26.24 24.79
N ALA A 169 0.86 26.55 25.80
CA ALA A 169 -0.10 27.65 25.71
C ALA A 169 0.58 29.02 25.59
N ALA A 170 1.62 29.28 26.38
CA ALA A 170 2.36 30.54 26.33
C ALA A 170 3.14 30.74 25.02
N SER A 171 3.62 29.64 24.44
CA SER A 171 4.42 29.63 23.22
C SER A 171 3.68 30.08 21.95
N LYS A 172 2.34 30.12 22.00
CA LYS A 172 1.46 30.49 20.86
C LYS A 172 1.75 29.70 19.57
N ILE A 173 2.27 28.48 19.68
CA ILE A 173 2.57 27.61 18.52
C ILE A 173 1.32 27.35 17.68
N ARG A 174 0.14 27.29 18.32
CA ARG A 174 -1.14 27.13 17.62
C ARG A 174 -1.51 28.33 16.73
N ASP A 175 -1.08 29.54 17.10
CA ASP A 175 -1.30 30.75 16.31
C ASP A 175 -0.44 30.73 15.03
N LYS A 176 0.66 29.97 15.04
CA LYS A 176 1.48 29.68 13.86
C LYS A 176 0.93 28.51 13.03
N GLU A 177 -0.32 28.10 13.24
CA GLU A 177 -0.94 26.95 12.57
C GLU A 177 -0.17 25.62 12.77
N LEU A 178 0.44 25.46 13.95
CA LEU A 178 1.18 24.26 14.33
C LEU A 178 0.53 23.58 15.53
N PHE A 179 0.46 22.27 15.50
CA PHE A 179 -0.14 21.43 16.52
C PHE A 179 0.88 20.41 17.01
N ILE A 180 1.23 20.44 18.28
CA ILE A 180 2.10 19.43 18.88
C ILE A 180 1.26 18.17 19.12
N LEU A 181 1.61 17.10 18.40
CA LEU A 181 0.97 15.79 18.53
C LEU A 181 1.57 14.99 19.69
N ALA A 182 2.89 15.07 19.85
CA ALA A 182 3.61 14.39 20.91
C ALA A 182 4.94 15.09 21.23
N ILE A 183 5.47 14.80 22.42
CA ILE A 183 6.80 15.22 22.86
C ILE A 183 7.59 13.99 23.27
N GLU A 184 8.71 13.75 22.62
CA GLU A 184 9.69 12.77 23.04
C GLU A 184 10.76 13.49 23.88
N ARG A 185 10.89 13.06 25.13
CA ARG A 185 11.80 13.63 26.12
C ARG A 185 12.61 12.51 26.74
N LYS A 186 13.85 12.35 26.29
CA LYS A 186 14.72 11.22 26.69
C LYS A 186 13.96 9.90 26.48
N ASP A 187 13.72 9.13 27.54
CA ASP A 187 12.99 7.86 27.48
C ASP A 187 11.47 7.98 27.68
N SER A 188 10.93 9.19 27.75
CA SER A 188 9.49 9.44 27.95
C SER A 188 8.84 9.95 26.67
N PHE A 189 7.72 9.34 26.30
CA PHE A 189 6.91 9.76 25.15
C PHE A 189 5.57 10.30 25.64
N ILE A 190 5.41 11.61 25.57
CA ILE A 190 4.21 12.31 26.02
C ILE A 190 3.25 12.43 24.84
N HIS A 191 2.21 11.60 24.85
CA HIS A 191 1.12 11.66 23.88
C HIS A 191 0.16 12.82 24.20
N SER A 192 -0.25 13.59 23.18
CA SER A 192 -1.25 14.66 23.31
C SER A 192 -0.98 15.62 24.49
N PRO A 193 0.14 16.36 24.46
CA PRO A 193 0.53 17.23 25.55
C PRO A 193 -0.48 18.37 25.74
N ARG A 194 -0.79 18.69 26.99
CA ARG A 194 -1.71 19.78 27.34
C ARG A 194 -1.01 21.14 27.28
N GLY A 195 -1.80 22.21 27.19
CA GLY A 195 -1.29 23.59 27.08
C GLY A 195 -0.34 24.01 28.22
N GLU A 196 -0.49 23.44 29.42
CA GLU A 196 0.35 23.74 30.59
C GLU A 196 1.73 23.09 30.52
N GLN A 197 1.94 22.13 29.61
CA GLN A 197 3.21 21.41 29.49
C GLN A 197 4.34 22.37 29.12
N VAL A 198 5.41 22.39 29.92
CA VAL A 198 6.60 23.20 29.69
C VAL A 198 7.58 22.47 28.77
N LEU A 199 8.11 23.20 27.79
CA LEU A 199 9.09 22.74 26.81
C LEU A 199 10.51 22.91 27.35
N TYR A 200 11.35 21.89 27.22
CA TYR A 200 12.74 21.92 27.67
C TYR A 200 13.73 21.71 26.53
N GLN A 201 14.97 22.09 26.79
CA GLN A 201 16.08 21.81 25.88
C GLN A 201 16.22 20.30 25.67
N GLY A 202 16.39 19.89 24.41
CA GLY A 202 16.51 18.48 24.02
C GLY A 202 15.17 17.75 23.86
N ASP A 203 14.04 18.43 24.11
CA ASP A 203 12.74 17.89 23.72
C ASP A 203 12.65 17.79 22.20
N LYS A 204 12.10 16.67 21.74
CA LYS A 204 11.80 16.41 20.34
C LYS A 204 10.28 16.47 20.17
N LEU A 205 9.82 17.48 19.46
CA LEU A 205 8.41 17.76 19.24
C LEU A 205 7.96 17.12 17.92
N ILE A 206 6.90 16.33 17.96
CA ILE A 206 6.21 15.85 16.76
C ILE A 206 5.08 16.83 16.47
N VAL A 207 5.20 17.59 15.39
CA VAL A 207 4.32 18.72 15.07
C VAL A 207 3.60 18.49 13.76
N TYR A 208 2.30 18.81 13.71
CA TYR A 208 1.49 18.85 12.50
C TYR A 208 1.10 20.28 12.15
N GLY A 209 1.25 20.68 10.89
CA GLY A 209 0.81 22.00 10.42
C GLY A 209 1.55 22.44 9.16
N LYS A 210 1.64 23.75 8.91
CA LYS A 210 2.37 24.28 7.75
C LYS A 210 3.87 23.97 7.87
N LEU A 211 4.42 23.25 6.90
CA LEU A 211 5.83 22.80 6.91
C LEU A 211 6.82 23.95 6.99
N ILE A 212 6.52 25.08 6.34
CA ILE A 212 7.34 26.29 6.38
C ILE A 212 7.43 26.87 7.80
N ASN A 213 6.31 26.90 8.55
CA ASN A 213 6.27 27.39 9.92
C ASN A 213 6.99 26.44 10.88
N ALA A 214 6.93 25.12 10.61
CA ALA A 214 7.70 24.14 11.39
C ALA A 214 9.22 24.37 11.20
N TYR A 215 9.65 24.72 9.99
CA TYR A 215 11.04 25.07 9.70
C TYR A 215 11.49 26.36 10.41
N GLU A 216 10.64 27.38 10.50
CA GLU A 216 10.94 28.60 11.27
C GLU A 216 11.18 28.35 12.76
N ILE A 217 10.51 27.35 13.34
CA ILE A 217 10.75 26.95 14.74
C ILE A 217 12.10 26.23 14.87
N MET A 218 12.50 25.45 13.87
CA MET A 218 13.80 24.77 13.84
C MET A 218 14.95 25.75 13.62
N CYS A 219 14.79 26.71 12.72
CA CYS A 219 15.90 27.56 12.26
C CYS A 219 15.56 29.06 12.32
N GLN A 220 15.70 29.65 13.51
CA GLN A 220 15.53 31.11 13.68
C GLN A 220 16.63 31.97 13.02
N LYS A 221 17.67 31.37 12.42
CA LYS A 221 18.76 32.09 11.74
C LYS A 221 18.69 32.08 10.20
N CYS A 222 17.79 31.31 9.58
CA CYS A 222 17.74 31.15 8.11
C CYS A 222 16.73 32.05 7.38
N THR A 223 15.97 32.91 8.07
CA THR A 223 14.95 33.79 7.45
C THR A 223 15.54 34.97 6.66
N ARG A 224 16.69 34.80 5.99
CA ARG A 224 17.28 35.85 5.14
C ARG A 224 17.47 35.48 3.67
N ASP A 225 17.27 34.21 3.28
CA ASP A 225 17.61 33.74 1.91
C ASP A 225 16.49 32.98 1.17
N LEU A 226 15.21 33.18 1.52
CA LEU A 226 14.08 32.54 0.80
C LEU A 226 13.16 33.52 0.07
N ASP A 227 13.57 34.77 -0.12
CA ASP A 227 12.96 35.70 -1.07
C ASP A 227 13.76 35.74 -2.39
N ILE A 228 13.60 34.70 -3.22
CA ILE A 228 13.74 34.76 -4.70
C ILE A 228 12.66 33.88 -5.34
#